data_AF-K2FAX3-F1
#
_entry.id   AF-K2FAX3-F1
#
_cell.length_a   1.000
_cell.length_b   1.000
_cell.length_c   1.000
_cell.angle_alpha   90.00
_cell.angle_beta   90.00
_cell.angle_gamma   90.00
#
_symmetry.space_group_name_H-M   'P 1'
#
loop_
_entity.id
_entity.type
_entity.pdbx_description
1 polymer ?
#
loop_
_entity_poly.entity_id
_entity_poly.type
_entity_poly.pdbx_seq_one_letter_code
_entity_poly.pdbx_strand_id
1 'polypeptide(L)'
;MKIDNNVPFYSNTPDDTHCFQAALKMILKYFQSEKDFSWEELEKMTAKVEGLWTWATAGVLWMQKNGFDVKNIESFDYHLFIEKGGEYLVEEFGEEMGVAQIKNSDISQEQKLAKEYLENIIVKKRVPIINDLKKFLEDGYLIICNVNSQALNQNIGYCGHSIVIKGIEDDKLIIHDPGLPPLENRHVSFDVFESAWAYPNEKAKNIIAFKLKNNKNVQQH
;
A
#
# COMPACT_ATOMS: atom_id res chain seq x y z
N MET A 1 7.98 13.29 -18.46
CA MET A 1 8.85 13.17 -17.27
C MET A 1 9.11 11.70 -17.07
N LYS A 2 10.36 11.30 -16.83
CA LYS A 2 10.71 9.90 -16.58
C LYS A 2 11.37 9.79 -15.21
N ILE A 3 10.74 9.04 -14.32
CA ILE A 3 11.30 8.63 -13.03
C ILE A 3 11.23 7.12 -13.01
N ASP A 4 12.33 6.46 -12.73
CA ASP A 4 12.37 5.01 -12.60
C ASP A 4 13.41 4.61 -11.55
N ASN A 5 12.98 4.50 -10.30
CA ASN A 5 13.88 4.16 -9.20
C ASN A 5 14.30 2.68 -9.32
N ASN A 6 15.57 2.34 -9.07
CA ASN A 6 16.00 0.94 -9.10
C ASN A 6 15.62 0.21 -7.80
N VAL A 7 14.33 -0.13 -7.67
CA VAL A 7 13.77 -0.84 -6.52
C VAL A 7 13.96 -2.35 -6.73
N PRO A 8 14.48 -3.10 -5.74
CA PRO A 8 14.56 -4.55 -5.85
C PRO A 8 13.17 -5.18 -5.80
N PHE A 9 12.94 -6.23 -6.57
CA PHE A 9 11.66 -6.94 -6.60
C PHE A 9 11.62 -8.13 -5.64
N TYR A 10 10.49 -8.27 -4.95
CA TYR A 10 10.16 -9.45 -4.13
C TYR A 10 8.70 -9.83 -4.40
N SER A 11 8.46 -11.09 -4.79
CA SER A 11 7.11 -11.61 -5.00
C SER A 11 6.39 -11.89 -3.69
N ASN A 12 5.08 -12.01 -3.76
CA ASN A 12 4.24 -12.57 -2.71
C ASN A 12 4.64 -14.03 -2.42
N THR A 13 4.28 -14.51 -1.25
CA THR A 13 4.43 -15.91 -0.86
C THR A 13 3.38 -16.79 -1.54
N PRO A 14 3.57 -18.12 -1.60
CA PRO A 14 2.63 -19.03 -2.29
C PRO A 14 1.20 -19.06 -1.74
N ASP A 15 0.98 -18.58 -0.51
CA ASP A 15 -0.36 -18.48 0.09
C ASP A 15 -1.14 -17.23 -0.36
N ASP A 16 -0.51 -16.35 -1.13
CA ASP A 16 -1.05 -15.11 -1.68
C ASP A 16 -1.52 -14.08 -0.64
N THR A 17 -1.10 -14.18 0.63
CA THR A 17 -1.56 -13.28 1.71
C THR A 17 -0.55 -12.20 2.13
N HIS A 18 0.62 -12.13 1.49
CA HIS A 18 1.76 -11.30 1.89
C HIS A 18 2.09 -10.15 0.92
N CYS A 19 1.14 -9.70 0.10
CA CYS A 19 1.40 -8.64 -0.88
C CYS A 19 1.89 -7.33 -0.23
N PHE A 20 1.33 -6.95 0.93
CA PHE A 20 1.78 -5.78 1.68
C PHE A 20 3.19 -5.95 2.26
N GLN A 21 3.52 -7.13 2.81
CA GLN A 21 4.85 -7.45 3.33
C GLN A 21 5.88 -7.46 2.21
N ALA A 22 5.54 -8.01 1.04
CA ALA A 22 6.38 -7.99 -0.14
C ALA A 22 6.65 -6.54 -0.58
N ALA A 23 5.61 -5.71 -0.65
CA ALA A 23 5.71 -4.28 -0.94
C ALA A 23 6.60 -3.53 0.06
N LEU A 24 6.42 -3.78 1.37
CA LEU A 24 7.30 -3.23 2.40
C LEU A 24 8.73 -3.70 2.27
N LYS A 25 8.97 -4.99 1.97
CA LYS A 25 10.31 -5.54 1.77
C LYS A 25 11.04 -4.84 0.64
N MET A 26 10.36 -4.59 -0.49
CA MET A 26 10.92 -3.84 -1.62
C MET A 26 11.36 -2.43 -1.20
N ILE A 27 10.50 -1.70 -0.48
CA ILE A 27 10.80 -0.35 0.03
C ILE A 27 11.96 -0.37 1.04
N LEU A 28 11.92 -1.29 2.00
CA LEU A 28 12.97 -1.45 2.99
C LEU A 28 14.32 -1.76 2.35
N LYS A 29 14.36 -2.68 1.38
CA LYS A 29 15.61 -3.03 0.68
C LYS A 29 16.12 -1.91 -0.21
N TYR A 30 15.24 -1.09 -0.77
CA TYR A 30 15.66 0.12 -1.49
C TYR A 30 16.36 1.13 -0.56
N PHE A 31 15.75 1.43 0.59
CA PHE A 31 16.29 2.46 1.50
C PHE A 31 17.36 1.94 2.47
N GLN A 32 17.44 0.63 2.71
CA GLN A 32 18.34 -0.02 3.66
C GLN A 32 18.95 -1.29 3.02
N SER A 33 19.69 -1.14 1.92
CA SER A 33 20.26 -2.23 1.10
C SER A 33 21.00 -3.31 1.91
N GLU A 34 21.76 -2.89 2.93
CA GLU A 34 22.59 -3.76 3.77
C GLU A 34 21.79 -4.58 4.79
N LYS A 35 20.53 -4.21 5.05
CA LYS A 35 19.65 -4.97 5.95
C LYS A 35 18.90 -6.01 5.14
N ASP A 36 18.73 -7.20 5.69
CA ASP A 36 17.77 -8.16 5.17
C ASP A 36 16.60 -8.28 6.14
N PHE A 37 15.44 -8.61 5.59
CA PHE A 37 14.19 -8.74 6.33
C PHE A 37 13.55 -10.06 5.93
N SER A 38 13.54 -11.00 6.87
CA SER A 38 12.83 -12.27 6.71
C SER A 38 11.31 -12.06 6.67
N TRP A 39 10.58 -13.04 6.15
CA TRP A 39 9.11 -13.01 6.17
C TRP A 39 8.56 -12.96 7.59
N GLU A 40 9.14 -13.74 8.51
CA GLU A 40 8.75 -13.73 9.94
C GLU A 40 8.92 -12.34 10.58
N GLU A 41 10.00 -11.62 10.24
CA GLU A 41 10.19 -10.24 10.71
C GLU A 41 9.13 -9.30 10.13
N LEU A 42 8.84 -9.41 8.83
CA LEU A 42 7.81 -8.59 8.17
C LEU A 42 6.41 -8.87 8.71
N GLU A 43 6.08 -10.13 8.99
CA GLU A 43 4.82 -10.53 9.62
C GLU A 43 4.67 -9.89 11.00
N LYS A 44 5.72 -9.93 11.83
CA LYS A 44 5.73 -9.25 13.14
C LYS A 44 5.59 -7.73 12.99
N MET A 45 6.27 -7.11 12.02
CA MET A 45 6.18 -5.66 11.76
C MET A 45 4.77 -5.23 11.33
N THR A 46 4.08 -6.09 10.61
CA THR A 46 2.77 -5.82 10.01
C THR A 46 1.60 -6.41 10.80
N ALA A 47 1.87 -6.99 11.97
CA ALA A 47 0.88 -7.70 12.78
C ALA A 47 0.10 -8.77 11.99
N LYS A 48 0.74 -9.42 11.01
CA LYS A 48 0.11 -10.45 10.17
C LYS A 48 -0.59 -11.52 11.02
N VAL A 49 -1.81 -11.88 10.62
CA VAL A 49 -2.50 -13.08 11.09
C VAL A 49 -2.44 -14.14 10.00
N GLU A 50 -2.01 -15.36 10.34
CA GLU A 50 -1.90 -16.48 9.40
C GLU A 50 -3.23 -16.73 8.67
N GLY A 51 -3.17 -16.93 7.35
CA GLY A 51 -4.35 -17.17 6.51
C GLY A 51 -5.25 -15.96 6.23
N LEU A 52 -5.00 -14.79 6.84
CA LEU A 52 -5.76 -13.56 6.61
C LEU A 52 -4.97 -12.54 5.80
N TRP A 53 -5.67 -11.60 5.18
CA TRP A 53 -5.08 -10.41 4.55
C TRP A 53 -4.46 -9.47 5.58
N THR A 54 -3.55 -8.63 5.11
CA THR A 54 -2.81 -7.67 5.93
C THR A 54 -3.27 -6.26 5.63
N TRP A 55 -3.51 -5.48 6.68
CA TRP A 55 -3.76 -4.06 6.57
C TRP A 55 -2.47 -3.26 6.82
N ALA A 56 -2.42 -2.05 6.28
CA ALA A 56 -1.19 -1.27 6.30
C ALA A 56 -0.85 -0.64 7.68
N THR A 57 -1.79 -0.61 8.62
CA THR A 57 -1.74 0.20 9.86
C THR A 57 -0.48 -0.09 10.69
N ALA A 58 -0.25 -1.34 11.07
CA ALA A 58 0.90 -1.76 11.88
C ALA A 58 2.23 -1.53 11.14
N GLY A 59 2.31 -1.92 9.87
CA GLY A 59 3.53 -1.74 9.07
C GLY A 59 3.91 -0.26 8.93
N VAL A 60 2.93 0.62 8.73
CA VAL A 60 3.17 2.06 8.63
C VAL A 60 3.60 2.66 9.96
N LEU A 61 2.98 2.27 11.08
CA LEU A 61 3.43 2.65 12.42
C LEU A 61 4.88 2.24 12.65
N TRP A 62 5.23 1.00 12.27
CA TRP A 62 6.60 0.50 12.37
C TRP A 62 7.56 1.34 11.53
N MET A 63 7.23 1.64 10.27
CA MET A 63 8.07 2.45 9.38
C MET A 63 8.33 3.84 9.98
N GLN A 64 7.29 4.51 10.48
CA GLN A 64 7.40 5.83 11.09
C GLN A 64 8.29 5.83 12.35
N LYS A 65 8.16 4.81 13.20
CA LYS A 65 9.03 4.61 14.38
C LYS A 65 10.48 4.28 14.00
N ASN A 66 10.71 3.68 12.84
CA ASN A 66 12.03 3.23 12.38
C ASN A 66 12.70 4.20 11.39
N GLY A 67 12.40 5.50 11.52
CA GLY A 67 13.16 6.57 10.86
C GLY A 67 12.68 6.93 9.46
N PHE A 68 11.55 6.39 9.01
CA PHE A 68 10.91 6.84 7.78
C PHE A 68 10.06 8.09 8.02
N ASP A 69 10.07 8.99 7.05
CA ASP A 69 9.00 9.92 6.81
C ASP A 69 7.91 9.19 6.03
N VAL A 70 6.71 9.22 6.58
CA VAL A 70 5.53 8.55 6.04
C VAL A 70 4.50 9.63 5.75
N LYS A 71 3.98 9.64 4.52
CA LYS A 71 2.82 10.44 4.16
C LYS A 71 1.67 9.51 3.82
N ASN A 72 0.51 9.77 4.40
CA ASN A 72 -0.72 9.05 4.06
C ASN A 72 -1.78 10.04 3.54
N ILE A 73 -2.38 9.72 2.39
CA ILE A 73 -3.50 10.44 1.80
C ILE A 73 -4.60 9.45 1.44
N GLU A 74 -5.75 9.56 2.08
CA GLU A 74 -6.93 8.74 1.80
C GLU A 74 -8.18 9.41 2.38
N SER A 75 -9.37 8.99 1.93
CA SER A 75 -10.65 9.44 2.49
C SER A 75 -11.19 8.57 3.62
N PHE A 76 -10.54 7.43 3.91
CA PHE A 76 -10.98 6.48 4.93
C PHE A 76 -11.17 7.17 6.29
N ASP A 77 -12.35 6.97 6.88
CA ASP A 77 -12.67 7.50 8.20
C ASP A 77 -12.30 6.50 9.30
N TYR A 78 -11.07 6.63 9.79
CA TYR A 78 -10.59 5.79 10.89
C TYR A 78 -11.42 5.94 12.17
N HIS A 79 -12.02 7.11 12.45
CA HIS A 79 -12.85 7.26 13.64
C HIS A 79 -14.13 6.41 13.54
N LEU A 80 -14.81 6.47 12.38
CA LEU A 80 -15.97 5.62 12.13
C LEU A 80 -15.60 4.14 12.08
N PHE A 81 -14.46 3.79 11.47
CA PHE A 81 -13.97 2.41 11.47
C PHE A 81 -13.67 1.89 12.89
N ILE A 82 -13.06 2.70 13.75
CA ILE A 82 -12.79 2.33 15.14
C ILE A 82 -14.09 2.05 15.92
N GLU A 83 -15.17 2.78 15.61
CA GLU A 83 -16.47 2.62 16.26
C GLU A 83 -17.25 1.42 15.69
N LYS A 84 -17.38 1.33 14.37
CA LYS A 84 -18.29 0.42 13.66
C LYS A 84 -17.63 -0.83 13.08
N GLY A 85 -16.32 -0.80 12.87
CA GLY A 85 -15.54 -1.91 12.31
C GLY A 85 -16.05 -2.32 10.94
N GLY A 86 -16.45 -3.58 10.79
CA GLY A 86 -16.92 -4.15 9.53
C GLY A 86 -18.15 -3.45 8.96
N GLU A 87 -19.07 -2.98 9.80
CA GLU A 87 -20.27 -2.25 9.34
C GLU A 87 -19.88 -1.03 8.50
N TYR A 88 -18.90 -0.24 8.97
CA TYR A 88 -18.40 0.90 8.23
C TYR A 88 -17.79 0.50 6.87
N LEU A 89 -17.11 -0.65 6.79
CA LEU A 89 -16.54 -1.12 5.52
C LEU A 89 -17.61 -1.45 4.49
N VAL A 90 -18.73 -2.04 4.92
CA VAL A 90 -19.87 -2.35 4.05
C VAL A 90 -20.61 -1.08 3.65
N GLU A 91 -20.79 -0.14 4.58
CA GLU A 91 -21.43 1.16 4.28
C GLU A 91 -20.62 1.97 3.26
N GLU A 92 -19.29 2.05 3.44
CA GLU A 92 -18.43 2.93 2.64
C GLU A 92 -18.01 2.31 1.29
N PHE A 93 -17.78 0.99 1.28
CA PHE A 93 -17.25 0.28 0.11
C PHE A 93 -18.23 -0.75 -0.47
N GLY A 94 -19.44 -0.83 0.04
CA GLY A 94 -20.46 -1.75 -0.46
C GLY A 94 -20.20 -3.21 -0.08
N GLU A 95 -21.14 -4.07 -0.48
CA GLU A 95 -21.21 -5.45 -0.01
C GLU A 95 -20.01 -6.30 -0.47
N GLU A 96 -19.62 -6.23 -1.75
CA GLU A 96 -18.55 -7.07 -2.30
C GLU A 96 -17.21 -6.81 -1.58
N MET A 97 -16.72 -5.57 -1.59
CA MET A 97 -15.46 -5.22 -0.93
C MET A 97 -15.57 -5.31 0.59
N GLY A 98 -16.63 -4.76 1.19
CA GLY A 98 -16.80 -4.73 2.64
C GLY A 98 -16.84 -6.13 3.26
N VAL A 99 -17.64 -7.05 2.70
CA VAL A 99 -17.72 -8.44 3.20
C VAL A 99 -16.43 -9.20 2.94
N ALA A 100 -15.78 -8.99 1.80
CA ALA A 100 -14.48 -9.61 1.53
C ALA A 100 -13.41 -9.17 2.55
N GLN A 101 -13.37 -7.90 2.93
CA GLN A 101 -12.46 -7.41 3.98
C GLN A 101 -12.78 -8.05 5.33
N ILE A 102 -14.04 -8.09 5.74
CA ILE A 102 -14.46 -8.71 7.02
C ILE A 102 -14.08 -10.19 7.06
N LYS A 103 -14.33 -10.92 5.97
CA LYS A 103 -14.08 -12.35 5.89
C LYS A 103 -12.59 -12.69 5.96
N ASN A 104 -11.75 -11.86 5.36
CA ASN A 104 -10.32 -12.14 5.19
C ASN A 104 -9.44 -11.28 6.12
N SER A 105 -9.96 -10.69 7.20
CA SER A 105 -9.15 -9.84 8.09
C SER A 105 -9.58 -9.97 9.54
N ASP A 106 -8.65 -9.69 10.47
CA ASP A 106 -8.97 -9.51 11.88
C ASP A 106 -9.37 -8.05 12.15
N ILE A 107 -10.66 -7.76 11.93
CA ILE A 107 -11.21 -6.40 12.11
C ILE A 107 -11.01 -5.89 13.55
N SER A 108 -11.07 -6.78 14.55
CA SER A 108 -10.90 -6.38 15.96
C SER A 108 -9.47 -5.96 16.26
N GLN A 109 -8.48 -6.64 15.67
CA GLN A 109 -7.09 -6.21 15.73
C GLN A 109 -6.90 -4.86 15.03
N GLU A 110 -7.45 -4.71 13.83
CA GLU A 110 -7.32 -3.47 13.05
C GLU A 110 -7.97 -2.26 13.73
N GLN A 111 -9.10 -2.42 14.41
CA GLN A 111 -9.68 -1.34 15.20
C GLN A 111 -8.77 -0.88 16.36
N LYS A 112 -7.99 -1.79 16.95
CA LYS A 112 -7.01 -1.44 17.99
C LYS A 112 -5.81 -0.71 17.39
N LEU A 113 -5.28 -1.23 16.28
CA LEU A 113 -4.17 -0.61 15.56
C LEU A 113 -4.53 0.77 15.01
N ALA A 114 -5.76 0.95 14.52
CA ALA A 114 -6.27 2.23 14.02
C ALA A 114 -6.26 3.34 15.10
N LYS A 115 -6.49 3.00 16.38
CA LYS A 115 -6.39 3.96 17.49
C LYS A 115 -4.96 4.48 17.63
N GLU A 116 -4.00 3.57 17.71
CA GLU A 116 -2.57 3.94 17.76
C GLU A 116 -2.13 4.68 16.49
N TYR A 117 -2.67 4.28 15.34
CA TYR A 117 -2.41 4.89 14.04
C TYR A 117 -2.74 6.38 14.04
N LEU A 118 -3.94 6.75 14.51
CA LEU A 118 -4.38 8.14 14.56
C LEU A 118 -3.59 9.02 15.55
N GLU A 119 -3.01 8.42 16.58
CA GLU A 119 -2.16 9.15 17.53
C GLU A 119 -0.78 9.49 16.95
N ASN A 120 -0.30 8.70 15.97
CA ASN A 120 1.09 8.76 15.51
C ASN A 120 1.23 9.21 14.04
N ILE A 121 0.23 8.96 13.20
CA ILE A 121 0.29 9.22 11.77
C ILE A 121 -0.66 10.35 11.38
N ILE A 122 -0.12 11.36 10.70
CA ILE A 122 -0.91 12.44 10.12
C ILE A 122 -1.48 11.95 8.79
N VAL A 123 -2.77 11.64 8.78
CA VAL A 123 -3.52 11.28 7.56
C VAL A 123 -4.10 12.54 6.92
N LYS A 124 -3.76 12.79 5.66
CA LYS A 124 -4.39 13.87 4.88
C LYS A 124 -5.73 13.37 4.33
N LYS A 125 -6.80 13.62 5.08
CA LYS A 125 -8.15 13.12 4.75
C LYS A 125 -8.75 13.76 3.48
N ARG A 126 -8.53 13.13 2.33
CA ARG A 126 -9.12 13.45 1.02
C ARG A 126 -8.85 12.34 0.01
N VAL A 127 -9.59 12.33 -1.09
CA VAL A 127 -9.28 11.48 -2.24
C VAL A 127 -7.93 11.91 -2.85
N PRO A 128 -6.93 11.02 -2.94
CA PRO A 128 -5.69 11.30 -3.65
C PRO A 128 -5.89 11.31 -5.17
N ILE A 129 -4.99 11.98 -5.88
CA ILE A 129 -4.98 12.06 -7.35
C ILE A 129 -3.62 11.63 -7.91
N ILE A 130 -3.56 11.27 -9.21
CA ILE A 130 -2.31 10.90 -9.90
C ILE A 130 -1.18 11.93 -9.69
N ASN A 131 -1.51 13.23 -9.61
CA ASN A 131 -0.51 14.27 -9.38
C ASN A 131 0.15 14.19 -7.99
N ASP A 132 -0.52 13.63 -6.98
CA ASP A 132 0.10 13.36 -5.69
C ASP A 132 1.19 12.29 -5.82
N LEU A 133 0.93 11.23 -6.60
CA LEU A 133 1.92 10.18 -6.88
C LEU A 133 3.17 10.77 -7.55
N LYS A 134 2.96 11.61 -8.58
CA LYS A 134 4.04 12.31 -9.29
C LYS A 134 4.92 13.10 -8.33
N LYS A 135 4.29 13.94 -7.50
CA LYS A 135 5.01 14.78 -6.53
C LYS A 135 5.81 13.95 -5.53
N PHE A 136 5.24 12.86 -5.02
CA PHE A 136 5.96 11.99 -4.08
C PHE A 136 7.17 11.31 -4.73
N LEU A 137 7.04 10.83 -5.97
CA LEU A 137 8.16 10.25 -6.70
C LEU A 137 9.26 11.29 -6.96
N GLU A 138 8.91 12.51 -7.36
CA GLU A 138 9.84 13.65 -7.52
C GLU A 138 10.56 13.99 -6.21
N ASP A 139 9.82 13.96 -5.10
CA ASP A 139 10.35 14.20 -3.76
C ASP A 139 11.17 13.02 -3.21
N GLY A 140 11.38 11.96 -4.00
CA GLY A 140 12.21 10.80 -3.65
C GLY A 140 11.55 9.81 -2.69
N TYR A 141 10.22 9.74 -2.68
CA TYR A 141 9.46 8.71 -1.99
C TYR A 141 9.23 7.50 -2.89
N LEU A 142 9.09 6.33 -2.28
CA LEU A 142 8.42 5.17 -2.89
C LEU A 142 7.01 5.05 -2.31
N ILE A 143 6.09 4.51 -3.09
CA ILE A 143 4.66 4.57 -2.77
C ILE A 143 4.07 3.16 -2.77
N ILE A 144 3.26 2.85 -1.76
CA ILE A 144 2.34 1.72 -1.76
C ILE A 144 0.92 2.26 -1.98
N CYS A 145 0.20 1.63 -2.90
CA CYS A 145 -1.23 1.83 -3.09
C CYS A 145 -1.95 0.49 -2.94
N ASN A 146 -3.16 0.52 -2.37
CA ASN A 146 -4.08 -0.60 -2.42
C ASN A 146 -4.93 -0.47 -3.68
N VAL A 147 -5.06 -1.56 -4.42
CA VAL A 147 -5.81 -1.62 -5.67
C VAL A 147 -6.67 -2.89 -5.69
N ASN A 148 -7.71 -2.90 -6.51
CA ASN A 148 -8.38 -4.13 -6.88
C ASN A 148 -7.57 -4.82 -7.99
N SER A 149 -6.96 -5.97 -7.69
CA SER A 149 -6.14 -6.71 -8.65
C SER A 149 -6.94 -7.26 -9.82
N GLN A 150 -8.25 -7.52 -9.67
CA GLN A 150 -9.10 -7.93 -10.79
C GLN A 150 -9.22 -6.79 -11.80
N ALA A 151 -9.59 -5.59 -11.33
CA ALA A 151 -9.67 -4.41 -12.18
C ALA A 151 -8.32 -4.03 -12.81
N LEU A 152 -7.21 -4.15 -12.07
CA LEU A 152 -5.85 -3.91 -12.59
C LEU A 152 -5.51 -4.83 -13.76
N ASN A 153 -6.07 -6.05 -13.75
CA ASN A 153 -5.89 -7.06 -14.78
C ASN A 153 -7.06 -7.14 -15.78
N GLN A 154 -7.96 -6.15 -15.78
CA GLN A 154 -9.13 -6.06 -16.65
C GLN A 154 -10.09 -7.26 -16.51
N ASN A 155 -10.14 -7.84 -15.31
CA ASN A 155 -11.05 -8.90 -14.92
C ASN A 155 -12.22 -8.36 -14.08
N ILE A 156 -13.28 -9.16 -13.96
CA ILE A 156 -14.45 -8.85 -13.14
C ILE A 156 -14.24 -9.36 -11.70
N GLY A 157 -14.73 -8.59 -10.73
CA GLY A 157 -14.79 -8.96 -9.31
C GLY A 157 -13.83 -8.13 -8.45
N TYR A 158 -13.62 -8.59 -7.22
CA TYR A 158 -12.76 -7.93 -6.24
C TYR A 158 -11.68 -8.86 -5.68
N CYS A 159 -10.44 -8.37 -5.66
CA CYS A 159 -9.37 -8.93 -4.85
C CYS A 159 -8.44 -7.78 -4.42
N GLY A 160 -8.43 -7.48 -3.12
CA GLY A 160 -7.61 -6.40 -2.57
C GLY A 160 -6.12 -6.74 -2.68
N HIS A 161 -5.31 -5.78 -3.12
CA HIS A 161 -3.90 -6.02 -3.39
C HIS A 161 -3.03 -4.79 -3.15
N SER A 162 -1.81 -4.99 -2.66
CA SER A 162 -0.83 -3.91 -2.47
C SER A 162 0.26 -3.99 -3.54
N ILE A 163 0.52 -2.86 -4.18
CA ILE A 163 1.58 -2.71 -5.20
C ILE A 163 2.54 -1.59 -4.82
N VAL A 164 3.77 -1.64 -5.35
CA VAL A 164 4.76 -0.56 -5.19
C VAL A 164 4.82 0.26 -6.47
N ILE A 165 4.56 1.56 -6.38
CA ILE A 165 4.81 2.50 -7.47
C ILE A 165 6.21 3.06 -7.28
N LYS A 166 7.09 2.77 -8.24
CA LYS A 166 8.52 3.12 -8.22
C LYS A 166 8.89 4.18 -9.24
N GLY A 167 8.00 4.47 -10.18
CA GLY A 167 8.32 5.32 -11.31
C GLY A 167 7.10 5.73 -12.12
N ILE A 168 7.37 6.60 -13.08
CA ILE A 168 6.42 7.12 -14.04
C ILE A 168 7.15 7.37 -15.36
N GLU A 169 6.53 6.96 -16.45
CA GLU A 169 7.00 7.21 -17.81
C GLU A 169 5.78 7.61 -18.64
N ASP A 170 5.82 8.82 -19.20
CA ASP A 170 4.74 9.40 -20.00
C ASP A 170 3.38 9.39 -19.27
N ASP A 171 2.41 8.60 -19.77
CA ASP A 171 1.06 8.41 -19.25
C ASP A 171 0.89 7.10 -18.46
N LYS A 172 2.01 6.52 -18.01
CA LYS A 172 2.06 5.22 -17.33
C LYS A 172 2.80 5.30 -16.01
N LEU A 173 2.32 4.51 -15.05
CA LEU A 173 3.06 4.18 -13.84
C LEU A 173 3.95 2.97 -14.09
N ILE A 174 5.13 2.97 -13.50
CA ILE A 174 6.01 1.80 -13.38
C ILE A 174 5.79 1.23 -11.99
N ILE A 175 5.29 0.00 -11.91
CA ILE A 175 4.93 -0.66 -10.66
C ILE A 175 5.64 -2.00 -10.50
N HIS A 176 5.94 -2.36 -9.26
CA HIS A 176 6.14 -3.75 -8.88
C HIS A 176 4.84 -4.31 -8.33
N ASP A 177 4.36 -5.36 -8.99
CA ASP A 177 3.15 -6.09 -8.61
C ASP A 177 3.60 -7.44 -8.02
N PRO A 178 3.55 -7.59 -6.67
CA PRO A 178 4.01 -8.80 -6.03
C PRO A 178 3.03 -9.97 -6.18
N GLY A 179 1.84 -9.78 -6.75
CA GLY A 179 0.77 -10.80 -6.78
C GLY A 179 1.16 -12.10 -7.48
N LEU A 180 0.23 -13.04 -7.59
CA LEU A 180 0.46 -14.31 -8.30
C LEU A 180 -0.33 -14.34 -9.62
N PRO A 181 0.34 -14.36 -10.80
CA PRO A 181 1.79 -14.38 -11.02
C PRO A 181 2.47 -13.02 -10.75
N PRO A 182 3.73 -13.02 -10.29
CA PRO A 182 4.45 -11.79 -9.99
C PRO A 182 4.86 -11.03 -11.26
N LEU A 183 4.71 -9.70 -11.25
CA LEU A 183 5.06 -8.84 -12.38
C LEU A 183 6.00 -7.71 -11.95
N GLU A 184 7.28 -7.87 -12.27
CA GLU A 184 8.31 -6.88 -12.03
C GLU A 184 8.27 -5.77 -13.11
N ASN A 185 8.45 -4.49 -12.73
CA ASN A 185 8.51 -3.34 -13.64
C ASN A 185 7.32 -3.28 -14.61
N ARG A 186 6.13 -3.65 -14.12
CA ARG A 186 4.89 -3.59 -14.89
C ARG A 186 4.56 -2.14 -15.22
N HIS A 187 4.31 -1.87 -16.49
CA HIS A 187 3.86 -0.56 -16.95
C HIS A 187 2.33 -0.56 -17.03
N VAL A 188 1.68 0.38 -16.37
CA VAL A 188 0.21 0.48 -16.30
C VAL A 188 -0.21 1.89 -16.68
N SER A 189 -1.11 2.04 -17.66
CA SER A 189 -1.66 3.35 -18.02
C SER A 189 -2.42 3.96 -16.84
N PHE A 190 -2.49 5.29 -16.78
CA PHE A 190 -3.25 5.95 -15.73
C PHE A 190 -4.71 5.49 -15.70
N ASP A 191 -5.36 5.29 -16.84
CA ASP A 191 -6.76 4.83 -16.87
C ASP A 191 -6.96 3.46 -16.22
N VAL A 192 -6.08 2.49 -16.52
CA VAL A 192 -6.16 1.15 -15.93
C VAL A 192 -5.86 1.19 -14.44
N PHE A 193 -4.82 1.94 -14.04
CA PHE A 193 -4.49 2.11 -12.62
C PHE A 193 -5.62 2.81 -11.87
N GLU A 194 -6.16 3.90 -12.40
CA GLU A 194 -7.23 4.69 -11.78
C GLU A 194 -8.47 3.83 -11.57
N SER A 195 -8.86 3.03 -12.58
CA SER A 195 -9.99 2.10 -12.44
C SER A 195 -9.77 1.05 -11.34
N ALA A 196 -8.54 0.58 -11.14
CA ALA A 196 -8.21 -0.40 -10.11
C ALA A 196 -8.10 0.22 -8.72
N TRP A 197 -7.57 1.44 -8.65
CA TRP A 197 -7.33 2.20 -7.44
C TRP A 197 -8.61 2.85 -6.88
N ALA A 198 -9.50 3.28 -7.77
CA ALA A 198 -10.81 3.82 -7.45
C ALA A 198 -11.88 2.76 -7.21
N TYR A 199 -11.54 1.48 -7.18
CA TYR A 199 -12.55 0.44 -6.99
C TYR A 199 -12.87 0.29 -5.49
N PRO A 200 -14.15 0.23 -5.08
CA PRO A 200 -15.37 0.26 -5.89
C PRO A 200 -15.89 1.68 -6.14
N ASN A 201 -15.33 2.67 -5.47
CA ASN A 201 -15.59 4.08 -5.71
C ASN A 201 -14.35 4.93 -5.41
N GLU A 202 -14.35 6.19 -5.88
CA GLU A 202 -13.25 7.15 -5.73
C GLU A 202 -12.66 7.25 -4.33
N LYS A 203 -13.45 6.99 -3.28
CA LYS A 203 -12.99 7.09 -1.89
C LYS A 203 -12.15 5.91 -1.41
N ALA A 204 -12.08 4.82 -2.17
CA ALA A 204 -11.21 3.67 -1.89
C ALA A 204 -9.73 3.97 -2.15
N LYS A 205 -9.43 5.03 -2.90
CA LYS A 205 -8.06 5.42 -3.23
C LYS A 205 -7.27 5.79 -1.97
N ASN A 206 -6.06 5.25 -1.88
CA ASN A 206 -5.07 5.61 -0.87
C ASN A 206 -3.66 5.80 -1.45
N ILE A 207 -2.86 6.63 -0.80
CA ILE A 207 -1.41 6.73 -1.01
C ILE A 207 -0.73 6.55 0.33
N ILE A 208 0.22 5.61 0.40
CA ILE A 208 1.18 5.54 1.51
C ILE A 208 2.58 5.71 0.94
N ALA A 209 3.16 6.89 1.13
CA ALA A 209 4.48 7.24 0.62
C ALA A 209 5.53 7.16 1.73
N PHE A 210 6.67 6.54 1.42
CA PHE A 210 7.77 6.31 2.35
C PHE A 210 9.09 6.90 1.83
N LYS A 211 9.81 7.60 2.72
CA LYS A 211 11.17 8.07 2.47
C LYS A 211 11.98 8.01 3.76
N LEU A 212 13.21 7.51 3.72
CA LEU A 212 14.05 7.48 4.92
C LEU A 212 14.54 8.90 5.28
N LYS A 213 14.29 9.38 6.51
CA LYS A 213 14.53 10.79 6.93
C LYS A 213 15.99 11.26 6.81
N ASN A 214 16.94 10.33 6.91
CA ASN A 214 18.38 10.61 6.89
C ASN A 214 19.09 9.92 5.71
N ASN A 215 18.42 9.74 4.57
CA ASN A 215 19.03 9.06 3.44
C ASN A 215 20.19 9.89 2.85
N LYS A 216 21.42 9.60 3.28
CA LYS A 216 22.66 10.19 2.73
C LYS A 216 22.98 9.68 1.32
N ASN A 217 22.18 8.75 0.77
CA ASN A 217 22.41 8.10 -0.52
C ASN A 217 21.55 8.69 -1.66
N VAL A 218 21.37 10.01 -1.72
CA VAL A 218 21.10 10.65 -3.01
C VAL A 218 22.46 10.89 -3.66
N GLN A 219 23.04 9.82 -4.23
CA GLN A 219 24.12 9.98 -5.18
C GLN A 219 23.56 10.72 -6.39
N GLN A 220 24.05 11.94 -6.58
CA GLN A 220 24.01 12.64 -7.84
C GLN A 220 24.68 11.76 -8.90
N HIS A 221 23.91 11.30 -9.89
CA HIS A 221 24.42 10.95 -11.21
C HIS A 221 23.44 11.48 -12.25
#